data_AF-A0A818E414-F1
#
_entry.id   AF-A0A818E414-F1
#
_cell.length_a   1.000
_cell.length_b   1.000
_cell.length_c   1.000
_cell.angle_alpha   90.00
_cell.angle_beta   90.00
_cell.angle_gamma   90.00
#
_symmetry.space_group_name_H-M   'P 1'
#
loop_
_entity.id
_entity.type
_entity.pdbx_description
1 polymer ?
#
loop_
_entity_poly.entity_id
_entity_poly.type
_entity_poly.pdbx_seq_one_letter_code
_entity_poly.pdbx_strand_id
1 'polypeptide(L)'
;KGFFKRTVQNKRKYRCNGNGSCIIDKSQRNRCQHCRFRKCLIKGMVIAAVRYDRTPGGRTPANVMQLYKVSLLYLLFIELLHLTIIKQKFLS
;
A
#
# COMPACT_ATOMS: atom_id res chain seq x y z
N LYS A 1 12.92 -1.32 8.09
CA LYS A 1 12.72 -0.81 6.71
C LYS A 1 13.14 -1.81 5.61
N GLY A 2 14.25 -2.55 5.75
CA GLY A 2 14.78 -3.42 4.69
C GLY A 2 13.84 -4.49 4.11
N PHE A 3 12.94 -5.06 4.93
CA PHE A 3 11.90 -6.00 4.46
C PHE A 3 11.09 -5.41 3.30
N PHE A 4 10.45 -4.25 3.50
CA PHE A 4 9.63 -3.58 2.48
C PHE A 4 10.40 -3.30 1.19
N LYS A 5 11.63 -2.77 1.31
CA LYS A 5 12.50 -2.49 0.17
C LYS A 5 12.75 -3.75 -0.67
N ARG A 6 13.15 -4.86 -0.03
CA ARG A 6 13.41 -6.14 -0.72
C ARG A 6 12.15 -6.74 -1.33
N THR A 7 11.00 -6.61 -0.65
CA THR A 7 9.71 -7.06 -1.19
C THR A 7 9.38 -6.36 -2.49
N VAL A 8 9.49 -5.03 -2.51
CA VAL A 8 9.17 -4.21 -3.69
C VAL A 8 10.18 -4.43 -4.82
N GLN A 9 11.48 -4.27 -4.54
CA GLN A 9 12.53 -4.36 -5.57
C GLN A 9 12.54 -5.74 -6.25
N ASN A 10 12.32 -6.81 -5.49
CA ASN A 10 12.35 -8.17 -6.02
C ASN A 10 10.95 -8.70 -6.37
N LYS A 11 9.93 -7.82 -6.40
CA LYS A 11 8.53 -8.17 -6.71
C LYS A 11 8.03 -9.41 -5.96
N ARG A 12 8.41 -9.57 -4.70
CA ARG A 12 8.08 -10.76 -3.91
C ARG A 12 6.58 -10.80 -3.63
N LYS A 13 5.95 -11.91 -3.98
CA LYS A 13 4.55 -12.21 -3.64
C LYS A 13 4.54 -13.17 -2.46
N TYR A 14 3.77 -12.84 -1.43
CA TYR A 14 3.64 -13.66 -0.24
C TYR A 14 2.20 -14.12 -0.09
N ARG A 15 2.01 -15.36 0.35
CA ARG A 15 0.72 -15.94 0.72
C ARG A 15 0.61 -15.99 2.24
N CYS A 16 -0.58 -15.76 2.77
CA CYS A 16 -0.88 -16.01 4.18
C CYS A 16 -1.32 -17.46 4.34
N ASN A 17 -0.91 -18.12 5.41
CA ASN A 17 -1.35 -19.48 5.73
C ASN A 17 -2.64 -19.50 6.57
N GLY A 18 -3.18 -18.33 6.92
CA GLY A 18 -4.46 -18.17 7.61
C GLY A 18 -5.36 -17.21 6.84
N ASN A 19 -6.14 -16.41 7.56
CA ASN A 19 -7.15 -15.49 7.02
C ASN A 19 -6.63 -14.13 6.49
N GLY A 20 -5.31 -13.93 6.39
CA GLY A 20 -4.75 -12.64 5.94
C GLY A 20 -4.79 -11.49 6.98
N SER A 21 -5.10 -11.79 8.25
CA SER A 21 -5.16 -10.81 9.34
C SER A 21 -4.27 -11.13 10.55
N CYS A 22 -3.20 -11.91 10.35
CA CYS A 22 -2.25 -12.25 11.42
C CYS A 22 -1.79 -11.02 12.22
N ILE A 23 -1.71 -11.17 13.54
CA ILE A 23 -1.14 -10.16 14.44
C ILE A 23 0.37 -10.07 14.20
N ILE A 24 0.85 -8.86 13.86
CA ILE A 24 2.25 -8.59 13.57
C ILE A 24 2.83 -7.68 14.67
N ASP A 25 3.59 -8.26 15.58
CA ASP A 25 4.35 -7.56 16.63
C ASP A 25 5.87 -7.69 16.40
N LYS A 26 6.71 -7.26 17.35
CA LYS A 26 8.17 -7.34 17.20
C LYS A 26 8.70 -8.78 17.21
N SER A 27 8.11 -9.69 18.00
CA SER A 27 8.61 -11.05 18.18
C SER A 27 8.18 -11.98 17.04
N GLN A 28 6.95 -11.85 16.53
CA GLN A 28 6.38 -12.76 15.52
C GLN A 28 6.24 -12.17 14.12
N ARG A 29 6.74 -10.95 13.85
CA ARG A 29 6.66 -10.33 12.50
C ARG A 29 7.21 -11.16 11.35
N ASN A 30 8.09 -12.13 11.61
CA ASN A 30 8.64 -12.99 10.55
C ASN A 30 7.73 -14.19 10.21
N ARG A 31 6.74 -14.51 11.06
CA ARG A 31 5.84 -15.67 10.91
C ARG A 31 4.95 -15.57 9.66
N CYS A 32 4.51 -14.35 9.30
CA CYS A 32 3.68 -14.15 8.12
C CYS A 32 4.15 -12.92 7.32
N GLN A 33 4.88 -13.19 6.23
CA GLN A 33 5.41 -12.15 5.34
C GLN A 33 4.29 -11.41 4.60
N HIS A 34 3.19 -12.10 4.26
CA HIS A 34 2.01 -11.49 3.65
C HIS A 34 1.40 -10.40 4.54
N CYS A 35 0.99 -10.76 5.76
CA CYS A 35 0.36 -9.82 6.69
C CYS A 35 1.33 -8.71 7.12
N ARG A 36 2.63 -9.02 7.24
CA ARG A 36 3.66 -8.00 7.50
C ARG A 36 3.73 -6.97 6.37
N PHE A 37 3.76 -7.41 5.12
CA PHE A 37 3.82 -6.50 3.97
C PHE A 37 2.54 -5.67 3.87
N ARG A 38 1.36 -6.29 4.04
CA ARG A 38 0.08 -5.58 4.13
C ARG A 38 0.09 -4.51 5.22
N LYS A 39 0.61 -4.83 6.41
CA LYS A 39 0.74 -3.85 7.52
C LYS A 39 1.67 -2.69 7.17
N CYS A 40 2.75 -2.92 6.42
CA CYS A 40 3.61 -1.84 5.91
C CYS A 40 2.83 -0.85 5.04
N LEU A 41 2.00 -1.35 4.13
CA LEU A 41 1.15 -0.52 3.27
C LEU A 41 0.13 0.29 4.09
N ILE A 42 -0.55 -0.36 5.04
CA ILE A 42 -1.53 0.29 5.93
C ILE A 42 -0.87 1.40 6.77
N LYS A 43 0.39 1.20 7.19
CA LYS A 43 1.16 2.22 7.92
C LYS A 43 1.76 3.31 7.00
N GLY A 44 1.39 3.35 5.73
CA GLY A 44 1.74 4.42 4.80
C GLY A 44 3.09 4.24 4.09
N MET A 45 3.67 3.04 4.08
CA MET A 45 4.85 2.79 3.24
C MET A 45 4.42 2.72 1.77
N VAL A 46 4.97 3.61 0.95
CA VAL A 46 4.58 3.73 -0.47
C VAL A 46 5.56 2.97 -1.35
N ILE A 47 5.03 2.13 -2.25
CA ILE A 47 5.83 1.32 -3.19
C ILE A 47 6.62 2.23 -4.14
N ALA A 48 5.99 3.28 -4.67
CA ALA A 48 6.62 4.26 -5.56
C ALA A 48 7.79 5.02 -4.91
N ALA A 49 7.87 5.04 -3.57
CA ALA A 49 8.99 5.63 -2.85
C ALA A 49 10.23 4.70 -2.80
N VAL A 50 10.12 3.46 -3.28
CA VAL A 50 11.25 2.54 -3.37
C VAL A 50 11.95 2.74 -4.70
N ARG A 51 13.16 3.29 -4.62
CA ARG A 51 14.09 3.42 -5.75
C ARG A 51 14.59 2.06 -6.24
N TYR A 52 14.69 1.90 -7.56
CA TYR A 52 15.26 0.70 -8.19
C TYR A 52 16.76 0.83 -8.37
N ASP A 53 17.25 2.05 -8.61
CA ASP A 53 18.67 2.37 -8.54
C ASP A 53 19.12 2.14 -7.09
N ARG A 54 20.05 1.20 -6.87
CA ARG A 54 20.54 0.79 -5.54
C ARG A 54 21.46 1.85 -4.92
N THR A 55 21.27 3.11 -5.30
CA THR A 55 22.06 4.25 -4.87
C THR A 55 21.85 4.49 -3.37
N PRO A 56 22.94 4.62 -2.58
CA PRO A 56 22.84 5.02 -1.19
C PRO A 56 22.37 6.47 -1.06
N GLY A 57 21.51 6.75 -0.08
CA GLY A 57 21.05 8.12 0.18
C GLY A 57 19.98 8.64 -0.79
N GLY A 58 19.55 9.88 -0.55
CA GLY A 58 18.48 10.55 -1.30
C GLY A 58 17.12 10.48 -0.60
N ARG A 59 16.43 11.63 -0.56
CA ARG A 59 15.02 11.71 -0.18
C ARG A 59 14.18 11.49 -1.43
N THR A 60 13.15 10.67 -1.33
CA THR A 60 12.11 10.64 -2.37
C THR A 60 11.47 12.02 -2.44
N PRO A 61 11.40 12.64 -3.62
CA PRO A 61 10.82 13.97 -3.78
C PRO A 61 9.39 14.02 -3.22
N ALA A 62 9.07 15.08 -2.47
CA ALA A 62 7.78 15.21 -1.77
C ALA A 62 6.60 15.19 -2.76
N ASN A 63 6.80 15.72 -3.97
CA ASN A 63 5.84 15.69 -5.07
C ASN A 63 5.45 14.26 -5.48
N VAL A 64 6.35 13.26 -5.42
CA VAL A 64 6.00 11.85 -5.69
C VAL A 64 4.99 11.33 -4.67
N MET A 65 5.14 11.72 -3.40
CA MET A 65 4.21 11.35 -2.34
C MET A 65 2.90 12.13 -2.42
N GLN A 66 2.93 13.38 -2.90
CA GLN A 66 1.76 14.23 -3.08
C GLN A 66 0.91 13.77 -4.27
N LEU A 67 1.53 13.41 -5.39
CA LEU A 67 0.84 12.87 -6.57
C LEU A 67 0.05 11.59 -6.23
N TYR A 68 0.65 10.69 -5.44
CA TYR A 68 -0.06 9.47 -5.02
C TYR A 68 -1.30 9.76 -4.15
N LYS A 69 -1.24 10.81 -3.31
CA LYS A 69 -2.41 11.26 -2.55
C LYS A 69 -3.48 11.86 -3.46
N VAL A 70 -3.10 12.64 -4.47
CA VAL A 70 -4.04 13.23 -5.45
C VAL A 70 -4.71 12.12 -6.27
N SER A 71 -3.95 11.14 -6.76
CA SER A 71 -4.51 9.99 -7.48
C SER A 71 -5.47 9.17 -6.62
N LEU A 72 -5.14 8.95 -5.34
CA LEU A 72 -6.01 8.24 -4.40
C LEU A 72 -7.29 9.04 -4.10
N LEU A 73 -7.17 10.35 -3.90
CA LEU A 73 -8.32 11.24 -3.69
C LEU A 73 -9.24 11.24 -4.91
N TYR A 74 -8.67 11.34 -6.11
CA TYR A 74 -9.43 11.27 -7.36
C TYR A 74 -10.19 9.95 -7.51
N LEU A 75 -9.54 8.81 -7.24
CA LEU A 75 -10.21 7.50 -7.25
C LEU A 75 -11.35 7.42 -6.21
N LEU A 76 -11.15 7.95 -5.00
CA LEU A 76 -12.20 8.07 -3.99
C LEU A 76 -13.37 8.94 -4.46
N PHE A 77 -13.09 10.08 -5.09
CA PHE A 77 -14.13 10.94 -5.68
C PHE A 77 -14.93 10.20 -6.76
N ILE A 78 -14.27 9.43 -7.62
CA ILE A 78 -14.92 8.62 -8.65
C ILE A 78 -15.80 7.52 -8.03
N GLU A 79 -15.33 6.81 -6.99
CA GLU A 79 -16.15 5.82 -6.28
C GLU A 79 -17.39 6.44 -5.61
N LEU A 80 -17.22 7.59 -4.94
CA LEU A 80 -18.32 8.31 -4.31
C LEU A 80 -19.33 8.82 -5.34
N LEU A 81 -18.84 9.37 -6.45
CA LEU A 81 -19.69 9.82 -7.56
C LEU A 81 -20.50 8.65 -8.16
N HIS A 82 -19.84 7.51 -8.39
CA HIS A 82 -20.49 6.32 -8.91
C HIS A 82 -21.60 5.81 -7.96
N LEU A 83 -21.36 5.81 -6.65
CA LEU A 83 -22.37 5.45 -5.64
C LEU A 83 -23.53 6.45 -5.58
N THR A 84 -23.28 7.75 -5.74
CA THR A 84 -24.35 8.76 -5.80
C THR A 84 -25.21 8.61 -7.04
N ILE A 85 -24.61 8.35 -8.21
CA ILE A 85 -25.33 8.12 -9.47
C ILE A 85 -26.20 6.85 -9.38
N ILE A 86 -25.66 5.76 -8.80
CA ILE A 86 -26.43 4.52 -8.60
C ILE A 86 -27.61 4.73 -7.64
N LYS A 87 -27.43 5.47 -6.53
CA LYS A 87 -28.53 5.79 -5.62
C LYS A 87 -29.63 6.60 -6.29
N GLN A 88 -29.27 7.57 -7.12
CA GLN A 88 -30.23 8.38 -7.88
C GLN A 88 -31.05 7.55 -8.88
N LYS A 89 -30.48 6.46 -9.38
CA LYS A 89 -31.15 5.53 -10.32
C LYS A 89 -32.04 4.49 -9.65
N PHE A 90 -31.85 4.21 -8.35
CA PHE A 90 -32.61 3.22 -7.58
C PHE A 90 -33.73 3.85 -6.72
N LEU A 91 -33.74 5.18 -6.59
CA LEU A 91 -34.83 5.95 -5.96
C LEU A 91 -35.85 6.51 -6.97
N SER A 92 -35.75 6.11 -8.25
CA SER A 92 -36.70 6.42 -9.32
C SER A 92 -37.46 5.17 -9.75
#